data_AF-A0A5J4PF30-F1
#
_entry.id   AF-A0A5J4PF30-F1
#
_cell.length_a   1.000
_cell.length_b   1.000
_cell.length_c   1.000
_cell.angle_alpha   90.00
_cell.angle_beta   90.00
_cell.angle_gamma   90.00
#
_symmetry.space_group_name_H-M   'P 1'
#
loop_
_entity.id
_entity.type
_entity.pdbx_description
1 polymer ?
#
loop_
_entity_poly.entity_id
_entity_poly.type
_entity_poly.pdbx_seq_one_letter_code
_entity_poly.pdbx_strand_id
1 'polypeptide(L)'
;MNTFLQIVARDLYSKTGNDFSHTIIIFPNKRAGLFFNEYLVNESDKPIWAPSYASIGELFGQLSVLNLGDPIYLICELYKVFCTETQSKESPDEFCFWGELLIGDFDDADKNLVDADKLFTNLQNLKNIGNDYNFLSKEQEEAVRLFFKNFSIERHT
;
A
#
# COMPACT_ATOMS: atom_id res chain seq x y z
N MET A 1 -30.72 13.08 -8.11
CA MET A 1 -29.61 12.38 -8.80
C MET A 1 -29.31 11.15 -7.96
N ASN A 2 -29.41 9.94 -8.51
CA ASN A 2 -29.19 8.73 -7.73
C ASN A 2 -27.69 8.54 -7.49
N THR A 3 -27.30 8.14 -6.28
CA THR A 3 -25.90 7.86 -5.97
C THR A 3 -25.47 6.54 -6.60
N PHE A 4 -24.17 6.33 -6.78
CA PHE A 4 -23.64 5.08 -7.34
C PHE A 4 -24.10 3.86 -6.52
N LEU A 5 -23.98 3.92 -5.19
CA LEU A 5 -24.40 2.82 -4.31
C LEU A 5 -25.90 2.53 -4.42
N GLN A 6 -26.73 3.56 -4.58
CA GLN A 6 -28.18 3.39 -4.78
C GLN A 6 -28.49 2.70 -6.11
N ILE A 7 -27.80 3.08 -7.19
CA ILE A 7 -27.97 2.43 -8.50
C ILE A 7 -27.59 0.95 -8.42
N VAL A 8 -26.47 0.64 -7.76
CA VAL A 8 -26.01 -0.75 -7.59
C VAL A 8 -26.95 -1.56 -6.70
N ALA A 9 -27.47 -0.99 -5.60
CA ALA A 9 -28.43 -1.68 -4.73
C ALA A 9 -29.70 -2.07 -5.48
N ARG A 10 -30.25 -1.14 -6.28
CA ARG A 10 -31.42 -1.39 -7.13
C ARG A 10 -31.15 -2.46 -8.19
N ASP A 11 -30.03 -2.37 -8.89
CA ASP A 11 -29.64 -3.34 -9.91
C ASP A 11 -29.45 -4.74 -9.29
N LEU A 12 -28.77 -4.82 -8.14
CA LEU A 12 -28.57 -6.08 -7.43
C LEU A 12 -29.90 -6.71 -7.01
N TYR A 13 -30.77 -5.95 -6.34
CA TYR A 13 -32.09 -6.43 -5.92
C TYR A 13 -32.94 -6.91 -7.11
N SER A 14 -32.86 -6.22 -8.26
CA SER A 14 -33.59 -6.63 -9.47
C SER A 14 -33.12 -7.99 -10.03
N LYS A 15 -31.87 -8.38 -9.77
CA LYS A 15 -31.25 -9.61 -10.28
C LYS A 15 -31.40 -10.79 -9.31
N THR A 16 -31.24 -10.55 -8.02
CA THR A 16 -31.25 -11.60 -6.99
C THR A 16 -32.58 -11.71 -6.24
N GLY A 17 -33.48 -10.72 -6.39
CA GLY A 17 -34.70 -10.62 -5.62
C GLY A 17 -34.39 -10.47 -4.13
N ASN A 18 -35.03 -11.31 -3.30
CA ASN A 18 -34.95 -11.20 -1.84
C ASN A 18 -33.93 -12.15 -1.20
N ASP A 19 -33.23 -12.98 -1.99
CA ASP A 19 -32.26 -13.94 -1.47
C ASP A 19 -30.82 -13.47 -1.71
N PHE A 20 -30.18 -13.04 -0.62
CA PHE A 20 -28.78 -12.62 -0.59
C PHE A 20 -27.87 -13.61 0.15
N SER A 21 -28.37 -14.79 0.52
CA SER A 21 -27.65 -15.77 1.33
C SER A 21 -26.35 -16.27 0.70
N HIS A 22 -26.27 -16.23 -0.64
CA HIS A 22 -25.11 -16.64 -1.43
C HIS A 22 -24.40 -15.47 -2.12
N THR A 23 -24.61 -14.25 -1.61
CA THR A 23 -24.06 -13.02 -2.19
C THR A 23 -23.10 -12.36 -1.21
N ILE A 24 -21.88 -12.07 -1.67
CA ILE A 24 -20.91 -11.21 -0.99
C ILE A 24 -20.67 -9.96 -1.81
N ILE A 25 -20.68 -8.81 -1.15
CA ILE A 25 -20.39 -7.52 -1.76
C ILE A 25 -19.03 -7.04 -1.27
N ILE A 26 -18.16 -6.74 -2.23
CA ILE A 26 -16.80 -6.28 -1.95
C ILE A 26 -16.73 -4.76 -2.07
N PHE A 27 -16.37 -4.11 -0.97
CA PHE A 27 -16.15 -2.66 -0.94
C PHE A 27 -14.69 -2.31 -0.64
N PRO A 28 -14.21 -1.13 -1.03
CA PRO A 28 -12.89 -0.66 -0.61
C PRO A 28 -12.73 -0.57 0.92
N ASN A 29 -13.82 -0.29 1.64
CA ASN A 29 -13.88 -0.31 3.10
C ASN A 29 -15.29 -0.65 3.60
N LYS A 30 -15.40 -1.01 4.88
CA LYS A 30 -16.65 -1.46 5.51
C LYS A 30 -17.73 -0.37 5.63
N ARG A 31 -17.37 0.92 5.53
CA ARG A 31 -18.34 2.02 5.76
C ARG A 31 -19.39 2.08 4.66
N ALA A 32 -19.05 1.70 3.43
CA ALA A 32 -19.99 1.68 2.30
C ALA A 32 -21.16 0.71 2.53
N GLY A 33 -20.95 -0.39 3.26
CA GLY A 33 -21.99 -1.37 3.57
C GLY A 33 -23.13 -0.81 4.42
N LEU A 34 -22.84 0.16 5.30
CA LEU A 34 -23.87 0.83 6.11
C LEU A 34 -24.89 1.54 5.22
N PHE A 35 -24.41 2.39 4.31
CA PHE A 35 -25.27 3.12 3.35
C PHE A 35 -25.92 2.18 2.33
N PHE A 36 -25.21 1.12 1.93
CA PHE A 36 -25.76 0.14 0.99
C PHE A 36 -26.98 -0.57 1.56
N ASN A 37 -26.97 -0.92 2.86
CA ASN A 37 -28.14 -1.50 3.53
C ASN A 37 -29.35 -0.56 3.49
N GLU A 38 -29.16 0.74 3.73
CA GLU A 38 -30.25 1.73 3.65
C GLU A 38 -30.87 1.78 2.26
N TYR A 39 -30.04 1.75 1.21
CA TYR A 39 -30.55 1.69 -0.16
C TYR A 39 -31.27 0.39 -0.46
N LEU A 40 -30.73 -0.76 -0.02
CA LEU A 40 -31.33 -2.07 -0.28
C LEU A 40 -32.69 -2.24 0.40
N VAL A 41 -32.85 -1.72 1.63
CA VAL A 41 -34.13 -1.72 2.35
C VAL A 41 -35.19 -0.91 1.59
N ASN A 42 -34.81 0.21 0.97
CA ASN A 42 -35.75 1.04 0.20
C ASN A 42 -36.23 0.38 -1.11
N GLU A 43 -35.58 -0.70 -1.56
CA GLU A 43 -35.97 -1.44 -2.78
C GLU A 43 -36.93 -2.62 -2.48
N SER A 44 -37.13 -2.99 -1.21
CA SER A 44 -37.96 -4.13 -0.81
C SER A 44 -39.09 -3.73 0.15
N ASP A 45 -40.32 -4.13 -0.17
CA ASP A 45 -41.47 -3.99 0.73
C ASP A 45 -41.51 -5.06 1.85
N LYS A 46 -40.52 -5.96 1.88
CA LYS A 46 -40.42 -7.06 2.86
C LYS A 46 -39.07 -7.03 3.56
N PRO A 47 -38.99 -7.55 4.80
CA PRO A 47 -37.70 -7.81 5.43
C PRO A 47 -36.82 -8.69 4.54
N ILE A 48 -35.58 -8.24 4.33
CA ILE A 48 -34.56 -8.95 3.57
C ILE A 48 -33.35 -9.18 4.47
N TRP A 49 -32.66 -10.29 4.26
CA TRP A 49 -31.35 -10.51 4.86
C TRP A 49 -30.30 -9.68 4.11
N ALA A 50 -29.46 -8.96 4.83
CA ALA A 50 -28.36 -8.24 4.21
C ALA A 50 -27.35 -9.24 3.61
N PRO A 51 -26.73 -8.92 2.46
CA PRO A 51 -25.62 -9.70 1.94
C PRO A 51 -24.41 -9.63 2.88
N SER A 52 -23.47 -10.57 2.71
CA SER A 52 -22.19 -10.46 3.38
C SER A 52 -21.39 -9.29 2.79
N TYR A 53 -20.66 -8.56 3.63
CA TYR A 53 -19.79 -7.47 3.22
C TYR A 53 -18.35 -7.79 3.58
N ALA A 54 -17.43 -7.60 2.65
CA ALA A 54 -16.01 -7.73 2.88
C ALA A 54 -15.22 -6.66 2.13
N SER A 55 -14.03 -6.36 2.64
CA SER A 55 -12.99 -5.71 1.83
C SER A 55 -12.32 -6.70 0.89
N ILE A 56 -11.59 -6.19 -0.10
CA ILE A 56 -10.81 -7.04 -1.00
C ILE A 56 -9.76 -7.86 -0.22
N GLY A 57 -9.11 -7.26 0.78
CA GLY A 57 -8.14 -7.96 1.63
C GLY A 57 -8.77 -9.07 2.46
N GLU A 58 -9.97 -8.85 3.01
CA GLU A 58 -10.70 -9.89 3.74
C GLU A 58 -11.15 -11.03 2.85
N LEU A 59 -11.56 -10.74 1.61
CA LEU A 59 -11.90 -11.79 0.64
C LEU A 59 -10.69 -12.69 0.37
N PHE A 60 -9.52 -12.10 0.11
CA PHE A 60 -8.30 -12.89 -0.08
C PHE A 60 -7.92 -13.68 1.16
N GLY A 61 -8.06 -13.09 2.36
CA GLY A 61 -7.85 -13.80 3.62
C GLY A 61 -8.78 -15.00 3.80
N GLN A 62 -10.06 -14.88 3.46
CA GLN A 62 -11.04 -15.97 3.54
C GLN A 62 -10.78 -17.10 2.53
N LEU A 63 -10.22 -16.77 1.37
CA LEU A 63 -9.90 -17.75 0.33
C LEU A 63 -8.52 -18.40 0.52
N SER A 64 -7.69 -17.82 1.39
CA SER A 64 -6.33 -18.31 1.65
C SER A 64 -6.31 -19.37 2.75
N VAL A 65 -5.39 -20.31 2.63
CA VAL A 65 -5.02 -21.24 3.73
C VAL A 65 -4.00 -20.61 4.69
N LEU A 66 -3.44 -19.46 4.32
CA LEU A 66 -2.44 -18.73 5.08
C LEU A 66 -3.11 -17.67 5.96
N ASN A 67 -2.55 -17.46 7.14
CA ASN A 67 -2.97 -16.38 8.04
C ASN A 67 -2.12 -15.14 7.82
N LEU A 68 -2.71 -13.97 8.12
CA LEU A 68 -1.96 -12.73 8.15
C LEU A 68 -0.85 -12.82 9.21
N GLY A 69 0.36 -12.42 8.85
CA GLY A 69 1.47 -12.36 9.80
C GLY A 69 1.24 -11.27 10.86
N ASP A 70 1.61 -11.57 12.11
CA ASP A 70 1.61 -10.56 13.16
C ASP A 70 2.69 -9.52 12.87
N PRO A 71 2.38 -8.20 12.90
CA PRO A 71 3.35 -7.17 12.53
C PRO A 71 4.64 -7.19 13.35
N ILE A 72 4.54 -7.43 14.66
CA ILE A 72 5.70 -7.46 15.56
C ILE A 72 6.55 -8.69 15.22
N TYR A 73 5.91 -9.84 15.04
CA TYR A 73 6.60 -11.06 14.62
C TYR A 73 7.34 -10.87 13.29
N LEU A 74 6.70 -10.26 12.29
CA LEU A 74 7.32 -10.02 10.98
C LEU A 74 8.55 -9.11 11.08
N ILE A 75 8.49 -8.05 11.88
CA ILE A 75 9.63 -7.15 12.12
C ILE A 75 10.77 -7.92 12.79
N CYS A 76 10.48 -8.76 13.79
CA CYS A 76 11.49 -9.57 14.46
C CYS A 76 12.15 -10.60 13.53
N GLU A 77 11.37 -11.24 12.66
CA GLU A 77 11.91 -12.18 11.66
C GLU A 77 12.77 -11.45 10.63
N LEU A 78 12.29 -10.31 10.12
CA LEU A 78 13.04 -9.48 9.19
C LEU A 78 14.36 -9.00 9.79
N TYR A 79 14.37 -8.58 11.06
CA TYR A 79 15.59 -8.15 11.76
C TYR A 79 16.68 -9.24 11.77
N LYS A 80 16.30 -10.50 12.01
CA LYS A 80 17.25 -11.63 12.00
C LYS A 80 17.92 -11.80 10.63
N VAL A 81 17.11 -11.73 9.56
CA VAL A 81 17.60 -11.82 8.18
C VAL A 81 18.48 -10.61 7.87
N PHE A 82 18.03 -9.41 8.22
CA PHE A 82 18.78 -8.17 8.01
C PHE A 82 20.17 -8.19 8.65
N CYS A 83 20.29 -8.58 9.93
CA CYS A 83 21.58 -8.70 10.59
C CYS A 83 22.50 -9.74 9.93
N THR A 84 21.92 -10.83 9.42
CA THR A 84 22.67 -11.90 8.76
C THR A 84 23.24 -11.44 7.42
N GLU A 85 22.42 -10.78 6.60
CA GLU A 85 22.80 -10.35 5.25
C GLU A 85 23.68 -9.09 5.24
N THR A 86 23.45 -8.16 6.17
CA THR A 86 24.16 -6.87 6.19
C THR A 86 25.33 -6.80 7.16
N GLN A 87 25.41 -7.75 8.11
CA GLN A 87 26.31 -7.69 9.26
C GLN A 87 26.13 -6.43 10.13
N SER A 88 24.94 -5.80 10.07
CA SER A 88 24.60 -4.65 10.90
C SER A 88 24.64 -5.02 12.39
N LYS A 89 25.07 -4.05 13.21
CA LYS A 89 25.11 -4.14 14.68
C LYS A 89 24.06 -3.25 15.35
N GLU A 90 23.15 -2.70 14.55
CA GLU A 90 22.01 -1.93 15.05
C GLU A 90 21.18 -2.78 16.00
N SER A 91 20.63 -2.15 17.04
CA SER A 91 19.75 -2.83 17.97
C SER A 91 18.36 -3.08 17.34
N PRO A 92 17.58 -4.05 17.85
CA PRO A 92 16.21 -4.27 17.39
C PRO A 92 15.33 -3.01 17.48
N ASP A 93 15.54 -2.19 18.51
CA ASP A 93 14.79 -0.96 18.74
C ASP A 93 15.09 0.10 17.67
N GLU A 94 16.35 0.24 17.25
CA GLU A 94 16.75 1.13 16.16
C GLU A 94 16.25 0.63 14.80
N PHE A 95 16.27 -0.70 14.61
CA PHE A 95 15.81 -1.32 13.37
C PHE A 95 14.30 -1.24 13.20
N CYS A 96 13.51 -1.33 14.27
CA CYS A 96 12.05 -1.44 14.22
C CYS A 96 11.40 -0.37 13.30
N PHE A 97 11.85 0.88 13.40
CA PHE A 97 11.37 1.98 12.56
C PHE A 97 11.61 1.74 11.06
N TRP A 98 12.81 1.28 10.69
CA TRP A 98 13.16 0.97 9.30
C TRP A 98 12.57 -0.35 8.83
N GLY A 99 12.42 -1.31 9.73
CA GLY A 99 11.82 -2.62 9.47
C GLY A 99 10.37 -2.50 9.04
N GLU A 100 9.57 -1.64 9.69
CA GLU A 100 8.19 -1.36 9.27
C GLU A 100 8.12 -0.80 7.85
N LEU A 101 8.99 0.17 7.52
CA LEU A 101 9.06 0.74 6.17
C LEU A 101 9.44 -0.33 5.14
N LEU A 102 10.47 -1.14 5.44
CA LEU A 102 10.98 -2.16 4.55
C LEU A 102 9.94 -3.27 4.27
N ILE A 103 9.17 -3.68 5.30
CA ILE A 103 8.04 -4.61 5.11
C ILE A 103 6.99 -3.98 4.20
N GLY A 104 6.68 -2.69 4.38
CA GLY A 104 5.74 -1.97 3.53
C GLY A 104 6.19 -1.96 2.06
N ASP A 105 7.47 -1.67 1.81
CA ASP A 105 8.04 -1.68 0.46
C ASP A 105 7.95 -3.06 -0.20
N PHE A 106 8.19 -4.15 0.57
CA PHE A 106 8.02 -5.52 0.07
C PHE A 106 6.56 -5.86 -0.22
N ASP A 107 5.64 -5.51 0.69
CA ASP A 107 4.21 -5.72 0.52
C ASP A 107 3.67 -4.97 -0.72
N ASP A 108 4.15 -3.76 -0.97
CA ASP A 108 3.80 -3.00 -2.17
C ASP A 108 4.37 -3.63 -3.45
N ALA A 109 5.61 -4.11 -3.43
CA ALA A 109 6.20 -4.83 -4.57
C ALA A 109 5.38 -6.10 -4.91
N ASP A 110 5.01 -6.87 -3.89
CA ASP A 110 4.23 -8.10 -4.01
C ASP A 110 2.82 -7.84 -4.52
N LYS A 111 2.11 -6.87 -3.94
CA LYS A 111 0.74 -6.48 -4.37
C LYS A 111 0.68 -6.01 -5.83
N ASN A 112 1.76 -5.42 -6.32
CA ASN A 112 1.87 -4.95 -7.70
C ASN A 112 2.47 -5.99 -8.65
N LEU A 113 2.77 -7.21 -8.17
CA LEU A 113 3.38 -8.30 -8.95
C LEU A 113 4.65 -7.86 -9.69
N VAL A 114 5.44 -7.02 -9.03
CA VAL A 114 6.65 -6.43 -9.63
C VAL A 114 7.77 -7.47 -9.66
N ASP A 115 8.57 -7.43 -10.71
CA ASP A 115 9.84 -8.14 -10.78
C ASP A 115 10.86 -7.44 -9.84
N ALA A 116 11.06 -8.01 -8.66
CA ALA A 116 11.91 -7.44 -7.61
C ALA A 116 13.35 -7.22 -8.09
N ASP A 117 13.91 -8.17 -8.86
CA ASP A 117 15.26 -8.04 -9.40
C ASP A 117 15.38 -6.82 -10.30
N LYS A 118 14.41 -6.61 -11.20
CA LYS A 118 14.38 -5.42 -12.05
C LYS A 118 14.15 -4.14 -11.26
N LEU A 119 13.26 -4.15 -10.28
CA LEU A 119 12.95 -3.00 -9.44
C LEU A 119 14.22 -2.52 -8.71
N PHE A 120 14.86 -3.41 -7.97
CA PHE A 120 16.04 -3.07 -7.18
C PHE A 120 17.27 -2.77 -8.06
N THR A 121 17.43 -3.46 -9.20
CA THR A 121 18.47 -3.11 -10.20
C THR A 121 18.26 -1.69 -10.73
N ASN A 122 17.03 -1.31 -11.06
CA ASN A 122 16.74 0.03 -11.55
C ASN A 122 17.00 1.10 -10.47
N LEU A 123 16.55 0.86 -9.23
CA LEU A 123 16.85 1.75 -8.11
C LEU A 123 18.36 1.91 -7.86
N GLN A 124 19.11 0.81 -7.94
CA GLN A 124 20.57 0.84 -7.84
C GLN A 124 21.20 1.66 -8.98
N ASN A 125 20.76 1.46 -10.22
CA ASN A 125 21.25 2.21 -11.37
C ASN A 125 20.95 3.71 -11.24
N LEU A 126 19.74 4.08 -10.82
CA LEU A 126 19.38 5.48 -10.56
C LEU A 126 20.26 6.10 -9.47
N LYS A 127 20.52 5.37 -8.38
CA LYS A 127 21.41 5.82 -7.31
C LYS A 127 22.85 6.00 -7.82
N ASN A 128 23.33 5.09 -8.67
CA ASN A 128 24.67 5.17 -9.24
C ASN A 128 24.82 6.39 -10.16
N ILE A 129 23.79 6.73 -10.97
CA ILE A 129 23.79 7.95 -11.79
C ILE A 129 23.93 9.20 -10.91
N GLY A 130 23.23 9.27 -9.77
CA GLY A 130 23.30 10.41 -8.86
C GLY A 130 24.64 10.52 -8.11
N ASN A 131 25.36 9.41 -7.92
CA ASN A 131 26.63 9.37 -7.18
C ASN A 131 27.87 9.53 -8.08
N ASP A 132 27.72 9.42 -9.40
CA ASP A 132 28.83 9.49 -10.33
C ASP A 132 29.12 10.94 -10.74
N TYR A 133 29.76 11.71 -9.86
CA TYR A 133 30.27 13.06 -10.18
C TYR A 133 31.61 13.02 -10.93
N ASN A 134 32.11 11.84 -11.31
CA ASN A 134 33.42 11.69 -11.96
C ASN A 134 33.51 12.32 -13.36
N PHE A 135 32.39 12.74 -13.94
CA PHE A 135 32.36 13.51 -15.19
C PHE A 135 32.68 15.00 -14.98
N LEU A 136 32.63 15.51 -13.75
CA LEU A 136 33.00 16.89 -13.44
C LEU A 136 34.50 16.97 -13.12
N SER A 137 35.20 17.92 -13.76
CA SER A 137 36.53 18.31 -13.28
C SER A 137 36.41 19.00 -11.92
N LYS A 138 37.50 19.03 -11.14
CA LYS A 138 37.52 19.75 -9.85
C LYS A 138 37.10 21.23 -9.99
N GLU A 139 37.49 21.86 -11.09
CA GLU A 139 37.11 23.25 -11.38
C GLU A 139 35.61 23.40 -11.67
N GLN A 140 35.00 22.42 -12.35
CA GLN A 140 33.55 22.41 -12.60
C GLN A 140 32.77 22.14 -11.31
N GLU A 141 33.25 21.23 -10.46
CA GLU A 141 32.66 20.98 -9.15
C GLU A 141 32.72 22.22 -8.25
N GLU A 142 33.86 22.92 -8.21
CA GLU A 142 34.00 24.19 -7.50
C GLU A 142 33.08 25.28 -8.06
N ALA A 143 32.95 25.39 -9.38
CA ALA A 143 32.05 26.35 -10.01
C ALA A 143 30.58 26.08 -9.65
N VAL A 144 30.16 24.82 -9.64
CA VAL A 144 28.80 24.40 -9.22
C VAL A 144 28.58 24.67 -7.73
N ARG A 145 29.55 24.34 -6.86
CA ARG A 145 29.50 24.66 -5.42
C ARG A 145 29.41 26.17 -5.17
N LEU A 146 30.18 26.97 -5.90
CA LEU A 146 30.13 28.44 -5.82
C LEU A 146 28.80 29.00 -6.31
N PHE A 147 28.25 28.47 -7.39
CA PHE A 147 26.93 28.83 -7.89
C PHE A 147 25.87 28.61 -6.81
N PHE A 148 25.76 27.39 -6.27
CA PHE A 148 24.75 27.09 -5.25
C PHE A 148 24.99 27.84 -3.93
N LYS A 149 26.24 28.06 -3.51
CA LYS A 149 26.56 28.89 -2.34
C LYS A 149 26.12 30.34 -2.51
N ASN A 150 26.21 30.88 -3.72
CA ASN A 150 25.76 32.23 -4.04
C ASN A 150 24.24 32.31 -4.30
N PHE A 151 23.61 31.19 -4.66
CA PHE A 151 22.18 31.06 -4.94
C PHE A 151 21.36 30.57 -3.75
N SER A 152 21.99 30.11 -2.65
CA SER A 152 21.31 29.84 -1.38
C SER A 152 20.48 31.07 -0.99
N ILE A 153 19.18 30.85 -0.82
CA ILE A 153 18.11 31.84 -0.64
C ILE A 153 18.17 32.48 0.76
N GLU A 154 19.34 32.96 1.16
CA GLU A 154 19.54 33.79 2.36
C GLU A 154 20.03 35.21 2.00
N ARG A 155 20.11 35.56 0.71
CA ARG A 155 20.43 36.93 0.25
C ARG A 155 19.32 37.60 -0.54
N HIS A 156 18.08 37.38 -0.13
CA HIS A 156 16.98 38.31 -0.44
C HIS A 156 16.20 38.63 0.84
N THR A 157 16.85 39.39 1.72
CA THR A 157 16.21 40.46 2.50
C THR A 157 16.77 41.78 2.00
#